data_AF-A0A212C2E1-F1
#
_entry.id   AF-A0A212C2E1-F1
#
_cell.length_a   1.000
_cell.length_b   1.000
_cell.length_c   1.000
_cell.angle_alpha   90.00
_cell.angle_beta   90.00
_cell.angle_gamma   90.00
#
_symmetry.space_group_name_H-M   'P 1'
#
loop_
_entity.id
_entity.type
_entity.pdbx_description
1 polymer ?
#
loop_
_entity_poly.entity_id
_entity_poly.type
_entity_poly.pdbx_seq_one_letter_code
_entity_poly.pdbx_strand_id
1 'polypeptide(L)'
;MKLTIEGMITYKNFTHLSGVGERCDTPANLLAKGCQPTFIENPVSQVEILKNKPLSIGRQKNSSNIVQISPQSLALKLRPGLEQTLQVQVRQTEDYPVDLYYLMDLSASMDDDLNTIKELGSLLSKEMSKLTSNFRLGFGSFVEKPVSPFVKTTPEEMANPCSSIPYFCLPTFGFKHILPLTNDTERFNEIVKNQKISANIDTPEGGFDAIMQAAVCKEKIGWRNDSLHLLVFVSDADSHFGMDSKLAGIVIPNDGLCHLDSKNEYSMSTVLVCNLYSTYTVFRATSRQMKQQSLYHTAE
;
A
#
# COMPACT_ATOMS: atom_id res chain seq x y z
N MET A 1 -15.70 25.02 -36.33
CA MET A 1 -14.64 24.21 -36.95
C MET A 1 -13.36 24.40 -36.15
N LYS A 2 -12.92 23.40 -35.38
CA LYS A 2 -11.53 23.39 -34.90
C LYS A 2 -10.68 23.06 -36.12
N LEU A 3 -9.89 24.01 -36.60
CA LEU A 3 -8.85 23.76 -37.60
C LEU A 3 -7.81 22.86 -36.96
N THR A 4 -7.78 21.58 -37.33
CA THR A 4 -6.74 20.64 -36.91
C THR A 4 -5.48 20.99 -37.70
N ILE A 5 -4.57 21.76 -37.10
CA ILE A 5 -3.29 22.08 -37.71
C ILE A 5 -2.43 20.80 -37.69
N GLU A 6 -2.31 20.16 -38.84
CA GLU A 6 -1.64 18.86 -38.98
C GLU A 6 -0.22 18.94 -39.58
N GLY A 7 0.17 20.04 -40.24
CA GLY A 7 1.55 20.27 -40.66
C GLY A 7 1.85 21.76 -40.93
N MET A 8 3.13 22.12 -40.98
CA MET A 8 3.60 23.48 -41.29
C MET A 8 4.71 23.45 -42.35
N ILE A 9 4.78 24.49 -43.19
CA ILE A 9 5.84 24.68 -44.19
C ILE A 9 6.92 25.64 -43.68
N THR A 10 8.21 25.29 -43.83
CA THR A 10 9.35 26.14 -43.41
C THR A 10 10.11 26.85 -44.54
N TYR A 11 9.68 26.69 -45.80
CA TYR A 11 10.33 27.34 -46.95
C TYR A 11 10.23 28.88 -46.94
N LYS A 12 11.36 29.58 -47.11
CA LYS A 12 11.46 31.06 -47.02
C LYS A 12 10.96 31.83 -48.26
N ASN A 13 10.85 31.20 -49.43
CA ASN A 13 10.49 31.86 -50.71
C ASN A 13 9.01 31.64 -51.09
N PHE A 14 8.07 32.02 -50.21
CA PHE A 14 6.63 32.05 -50.50
C PHE A 14 6.15 33.45 -50.93
N THR A 15 6.99 34.18 -51.66
CA THR A 15 6.65 35.50 -52.19
C THR A 15 6.07 35.37 -53.60
N HIS A 16 4.77 35.08 -53.73
CA HIS A 16 4.00 35.62 -54.84
C HIS A 16 2.53 35.89 -54.47
N LEU A 17 2.18 37.17 -54.65
CA LEU A 17 0.97 37.97 -54.55
C LEU A 17 -0.43 37.41 -54.94
N SER A 18 -0.74 36.12 -54.78
CA SER A 18 -2.11 35.62 -54.97
C SER A 18 -2.57 34.74 -53.82
N GLY A 19 -3.19 35.38 -52.82
CA GLY A 19 -3.85 34.72 -51.70
C GLY A 19 -2.91 34.43 -50.53
N VAL A 20 -3.30 34.86 -49.34
CA VAL A 20 -2.66 34.50 -48.07
C VAL A 20 -2.84 32.98 -47.89
N GLY A 21 -2.00 32.17 -48.52
CA GLY A 21 -2.04 30.73 -48.37
C GLY A 21 -1.70 30.36 -46.93
N GLU A 22 -2.67 29.80 -46.20
CA GLU A 22 -2.43 29.30 -44.85
C GLU A 22 -1.26 28.31 -44.86
N ARG A 23 -0.19 28.65 -44.13
CA ARG A 23 1.04 27.84 -44.00
C ARG A 23 0.83 26.60 -43.13
N CYS A 24 -0.31 26.51 -42.47
CA CYS A 24 -0.73 25.47 -41.57
C CYS A 24 -1.97 24.81 -42.15
N ASP A 25 -1.87 23.54 -42.52
CA ASP A 25 -2.98 22.78 -43.10
C ASP A 25 -2.70 21.28 -42.93
N THR A 26 -3.59 20.42 -43.43
CA THR A 26 -3.33 18.98 -43.51
C THR A 26 -2.21 18.67 -44.50
N PRO A 27 -1.39 17.62 -44.26
CA PRO A 27 -0.32 17.22 -45.18
C PRO A 27 -0.82 17.03 -46.62
N ALA A 28 -2.03 16.48 -46.79
CA ALA A 28 -2.65 16.28 -48.10
C ALA A 28 -2.93 17.62 -48.82
N ASN A 29 -3.46 18.62 -48.11
CA ASN A 29 -3.72 19.94 -48.68
C ASN A 29 -2.43 20.70 -49.00
N LEU A 30 -1.40 20.58 -48.15
CA LEU A 30 -0.09 21.21 -48.41
C LEU A 30 0.58 20.64 -49.66
N LEU A 31 0.47 19.33 -49.89
CA LEU A 31 0.94 18.68 -51.12
C LEU A 31 0.16 19.16 -52.36
N ALA A 32 -1.17 19.26 -52.27
CA ALA A 32 -2.01 19.76 -53.36
C ALA A 32 -1.71 21.24 -53.70
N LYS A 33 -1.26 22.03 -52.72
CA LYS A 33 -0.80 23.42 -52.89
C LYS A 33 0.61 23.52 -53.50
N GLY A 34 1.25 22.40 -53.85
CA GLY A 34 2.57 22.37 -54.49
C GLY A 34 3.75 22.41 -53.51
N CYS A 35 3.53 22.17 -52.21
CA CYS A 35 4.62 22.06 -51.26
C CYS A 35 5.40 20.75 -51.47
N GLN A 36 6.72 20.84 -51.53
CA GLN A 36 7.57 19.64 -51.56
C GLN A 36 7.51 18.90 -50.20
N PRO A 37 7.50 17.56 -50.17
CA PRO A 37 7.44 16.78 -48.93
C PRO A 37 8.55 17.11 -47.93
N THR A 38 9.75 17.44 -48.41
CA THR A 38 10.92 17.79 -47.57
C THR A 38 10.74 19.08 -46.77
N PHE A 39 9.82 19.96 -47.18
CA PHE A 39 9.52 21.21 -46.47
C PHE A 39 8.28 21.12 -45.59
N ILE A 40 7.60 19.96 -45.55
CA ILE A 40 6.44 19.73 -44.68
C ILE A 40 6.92 19.17 -43.35
N GLU A 41 6.76 19.95 -42.29
CA GLU A 41 7.00 19.49 -40.92
C GLU A 41 5.71 18.93 -40.33
N ASN A 42 5.70 17.61 -40.13
CA ASN A 42 4.58 16.89 -39.52
C ASN A 42 5.12 15.88 -38.49
N PRO A 43 5.35 16.30 -37.23
CA PRO A 43 5.77 15.38 -36.18
C PRO A 43 4.61 14.43 -35.85
N VAL A 44 4.81 13.14 -36.14
CA VAL A 44 3.83 12.08 -35.87
C VAL A 44 4.13 11.46 -34.51
N SER A 45 3.10 11.07 -33.78
CA SER A 45 3.25 10.28 -32.55
C SER A 45 3.92 8.95 -32.87
N GLN A 46 4.91 8.55 -32.07
CA GLN A 46 5.66 7.30 -32.26
C GLN A 46 5.96 6.62 -30.93
N VAL A 47 5.94 5.28 -30.96
CA VAL A 47 6.33 4.40 -29.85
C VAL A 47 7.57 3.63 -30.24
N GLU A 48 8.62 3.71 -29.43
CA GLU A 48 9.84 2.93 -29.60
C GLU A 48 10.01 2.01 -28.38
N ILE A 49 10.11 0.70 -28.63
CA ILE A 49 10.25 -0.29 -27.56
C ILE A 49 11.74 -0.46 -27.25
N LEU A 50 12.16 -0.10 -26.03
CA LEU A 50 13.56 -0.15 -25.61
C LEU A 50 13.93 -1.48 -24.93
N LYS A 51 13.01 -2.06 -24.13
CA LYS A 51 13.20 -3.34 -23.45
C LYS A 51 11.93 -4.17 -23.50
N ASN A 52 12.02 -5.37 -24.08
CA ASN A 52 10.88 -6.26 -24.34
C ASN A 52 11.22 -7.74 -24.07
N LYS A 53 11.60 -8.05 -22.83
CA LYS A 53 11.80 -9.43 -22.39
C LYS A 53 10.44 -10.16 -22.37
N PRO A 54 10.38 -11.43 -22.80
CA PRO A 54 9.15 -12.21 -22.74
C PRO A 54 8.72 -12.47 -21.30
N LEU A 55 7.41 -12.63 -21.09
CA LEU A 55 6.84 -12.99 -19.79
C LEU A 55 7.33 -14.37 -19.37
N SER A 56 7.73 -14.52 -18.11
CA SER A 56 8.14 -15.81 -17.54
C SER A 56 6.97 -16.80 -17.51
N ILE A 57 7.28 -18.09 -17.65
CA ILE A 57 6.31 -19.21 -17.61
C ILE A 57 6.80 -20.23 -16.58
N GLY A 58 5.87 -20.74 -15.78
CA GLY A 58 6.15 -21.76 -14.77
C GLY A 58 6.98 -21.26 -13.58
N ARG A 59 7.31 -22.19 -12.67
CA ARG A 59 8.12 -21.91 -11.48
C ARG A 59 9.56 -21.53 -11.83
N GLN A 60 9.98 -20.35 -11.40
CA GLN A 60 11.33 -19.84 -11.60
C GLN A 60 12.15 -20.07 -10.33
N LYS A 61 13.34 -20.68 -10.44
CA LYS A 61 14.24 -20.90 -9.29
C LYS A 61 14.92 -19.62 -8.79
N ASN A 62 15.06 -18.61 -9.66
CA ASN A 62 15.77 -17.38 -9.33
C ASN A 62 14.84 -16.18 -9.49
N SER A 63 14.63 -15.43 -8.40
CA SER A 63 13.71 -14.29 -8.37
C SER A 63 14.13 -13.16 -9.31
N SER A 64 15.43 -12.98 -9.57
CA SER A 64 15.96 -11.92 -10.43
C SER A 64 15.59 -12.06 -11.91
N ASN A 65 15.11 -13.23 -12.33
CA ASN A 65 14.80 -13.55 -13.73
C ASN A 65 13.29 -13.57 -14.02
N ILE A 66 12.47 -13.24 -13.02
CA ILE A 66 11.01 -13.23 -13.15
C ILE A 66 10.58 -11.97 -13.90
N VAL A 67 9.90 -12.14 -15.04
CA VAL A 67 9.34 -11.07 -15.87
C VAL A 67 7.82 -11.20 -15.87
N GLN A 68 7.13 -10.30 -15.17
CA GLN A 68 5.66 -10.29 -15.03
C GLN A 68 4.96 -9.24 -15.89
N ILE A 69 5.70 -8.31 -16.49
CA ILE A 69 5.18 -7.26 -17.36
C ILE A 69 6.02 -7.15 -18.63
N SER A 70 5.36 -6.94 -19.76
CA SER A 70 6.00 -6.74 -21.06
C SER A 70 5.23 -5.72 -21.92
N PRO A 71 5.89 -4.75 -22.57
CA PRO A 71 7.34 -4.45 -22.51
C PRO A 71 7.75 -3.78 -21.18
N GLN A 72 9.05 -3.78 -20.85
CA GLN A 72 9.57 -3.17 -19.61
C GLN A 72 10.04 -1.73 -19.77
N SER A 73 10.33 -1.30 -21.00
CA SER A 73 10.77 0.08 -21.28
C SER A 73 10.36 0.50 -22.69
N LEU A 74 9.80 1.71 -22.79
CA LEU A 74 9.32 2.31 -24.02
C LEU A 74 9.63 3.81 -24.03
N ALA A 75 9.97 4.34 -25.20
CA ALA A 75 10.08 5.78 -25.46
C ALA A 75 8.88 6.22 -26.31
N LEU A 76 8.11 7.17 -25.78
CA LEU A 76 6.89 7.65 -26.39
C LEU A 76 7.08 9.12 -26.79
N LYS A 77 6.96 9.42 -28.09
CA LYS A 77 6.84 10.79 -28.58
C LYS A 77 5.39 11.01 -28.98
N LEU A 78 4.72 11.96 -28.35
CA LEU A 78 3.32 12.28 -28.60
C LEU A 78 3.18 13.66 -29.22
N ARG A 79 2.40 13.75 -30.28
CA ARG A 79 1.93 15.03 -30.81
C ARG A 79 0.78 15.55 -29.93
N PRO A 80 0.76 16.85 -29.56
CA PRO A 80 -0.35 17.45 -28.83
C PRO A 80 -1.69 17.20 -29.55
N GLY A 81 -2.67 16.68 -28.80
CA GLY A 81 -4.02 16.40 -29.30
C GLY A 81 -4.19 15.06 -30.01
N LEU A 82 -3.13 14.26 -30.18
CA LEU A 82 -3.21 12.88 -30.66
C LEU A 82 -3.00 11.88 -29.54
N GLU A 83 -3.72 10.77 -29.61
CA GLU A 83 -3.60 9.64 -28.70
C GLU A 83 -2.75 8.52 -29.29
N GLN A 84 -2.22 7.65 -28.42
CA GLN A 84 -1.45 6.47 -28.83
C GLN A 84 -1.78 5.31 -27.89
N THR A 85 -2.15 4.17 -28.48
CA THR A 85 -2.44 2.96 -27.72
C THR A 85 -1.17 2.15 -27.47
N LEU A 86 -0.93 1.80 -26.21
CA LEU A 86 0.16 0.93 -25.79
C LEU A 86 -0.39 -0.45 -25.41
N GLN A 87 0.22 -1.51 -25.93
CA GLN A 87 -0.12 -2.89 -25.57
C GLN A 87 0.80 -3.36 -24.44
N VAL A 88 0.20 -3.65 -23.28
CA VAL A 88 0.92 -4.13 -22.09
C VAL A 88 0.37 -5.50 -21.73
N GLN A 89 1.27 -6.47 -21.61
CA GLN A 89 0.95 -7.82 -21.19
C GLN A 89 1.43 -8.04 -19.76
N VAL A 90 0.56 -8.60 -18.92
CA VAL A 90 0.86 -8.90 -17.51
C VAL A 90 0.57 -10.36 -17.22
N ARG A 91 1.45 -11.03 -16.49
CA ARG A 91 1.26 -12.40 -16.01
C ARG A 91 1.85 -12.56 -14.62
N GLN A 92 1.06 -13.10 -13.69
CA GLN A 92 1.57 -13.52 -12.38
C GLN A 92 2.37 -14.82 -12.51
N THR A 93 3.45 -14.94 -11.74
CA THR A 93 4.24 -16.17 -11.70
C THR A 93 3.61 -17.14 -10.71
N GLU A 94 3.73 -18.44 -10.96
CA GLU A 94 3.09 -19.49 -10.16
C GLU A 94 3.70 -19.62 -8.76
N ASP A 95 5.00 -19.30 -8.61
CA ASP A 95 5.73 -19.36 -7.33
C ASP A 95 6.31 -17.98 -7.03
N TYR A 96 5.49 -17.11 -6.44
CA TYR A 96 5.88 -15.75 -6.05
C TYR A 96 6.06 -15.68 -4.53
N PRO A 97 7.11 -15.02 -4.01
CA PRO A 97 7.30 -14.89 -2.57
C PRO A 97 6.16 -14.11 -1.91
N VAL A 98 5.74 -14.54 -0.73
CA VAL A 98 4.65 -13.91 0.04
C VAL A 98 5.16 -13.54 1.43
N ASP A 99 4.90 -12.31 1.83
CA ASP A 99 5.08 -11.83 3.19
C ASP A 99 3.70 -11.55 3.76
N LEU A 100 3.36 -12.18 4.88
CA LEU A 100 2.10 -11.97 5.58
C LEU A 100 2.38 -11.41 6.96
N TYR A 101 1.85 -10.21 7.23
CA TYR A 101 1.90 -9.60 8.54
C TYR A 101 0.52 -9.66 9.17
N TYR A 102 0.40 -10.45 10.24
CA TYR A 102 -0.84 -10.64 10.98
C TYR A 102 -0.95 -9.52 12.02
N LEU A 103 -1.93 -8.65 11.85
CA LEU A 103 -2.16 -7.50 12.71
C LEU A 103 -3.47 -7.70 13.46
N MET A 104 -3.35 -8.02 14.75
CA MET A 104 -4.46 -8.47 15.58
C MET A 104 -4.86 -7.44 16.62
N ASP A 105 -6.16 -7.23 16.74
CA ASP A 105 -6.77 -6.56 17.88
C ASP A 105 -6.62 -7.42 19.15
N LEU A 106 -6.11 -6.82 20.22
CA LEU A 106 -6.01 -7.46 21.54
C LEU A 106 -6.90 -6.76 22.57
N SER A 107 -8.00 -6.12 22.15
CA SER A 107 -9.09 -5.71 23.01
C SER A 107 -9.68 -6.91 23.79
N ALA A 108 -10.48 -6.63 24.82
CA ALA A 108 -10.96 -7.66 25.73
C ALA A 108 -11.94 -8.65 25.07
N SER A 109 -12.61 -8.23 24.00
CA SER A 109 -13.54 -9.08 23.25
C SER A 109 -12.83 -10.17 22.45
N MET A 110 -11.55 -9.99 22.13
CA MET A 110 -10.75 -10.92 21.29
C MET A 110 -10.09 -12.08 22.08
N ASP A 111 -10.50 -12.35 23.33
CA ASP A 111 -9.85 -13.36 24.19
C ASP A 111 -10.04 -14.81 23.68
N ASP A 112 -11.24 -15.13 23.19
CA ASP A 112 -11.55 -16.42 22.59
C ASP A 112 -10.91 -16.59 21.20
N ASP A 113 -10.87 -15.55 20.39
CA ASP A 113 -10.11 -15.52 19.14
C ASP A 113 -8.62 -15.81 19.36
N LEU A 114 -8.03 -15.17 20.37
CA LEU A 114 -6.64 -15.41 20.74
C LEU A 114 -6.39 -16.88 21.10
N ASN A 115 -7.36 -17.57 21.70
CA ASN A 115 -7.24 -19.00 21.98
C ASN A 115 -7.23 -19.84 20.70
N THR A 116 -8.01 -19.45 19.68
CA THR A 116 -8.10 -20.14 18.39
C THR A 116 -6.84 -19.92 17.54
N ILE A 117 -6.25 -18.72 17.60
CA ILE A 117 -5.12 -18.32 16.74
C ILE A 117 -3.77 -18.92 17.22
N LYS A 118 -3.71 -19.50 18.43
CA LYS A 118 -2.50 -20.13 19.00
C LYS A 118 -1.90 -21.26 18.15
N GLU A 119 -2.70 -21.88 17.28
CA GLU A 119 -2.25 -22.93 16.34
C GLU A 119 -2.31 -22.50 14.87
N LEU A 120 -2.72 -21.26 14.58
CA LEU A 120 -2.91 -20.78 13.22
C LEU A 120 -1.60 -20.70 12.43
N GLY A 121 -0.48 -20.33 13.06
CA GLY A 121 0.78 -20.09 12.35
C GLY A 121 1.32 -21.31 11.61
N SER A 122 1.27 -22.49 12.24
CA SER A 122 1.72 -23.75 11.62
C SER A 122 0.74 -24.21 10.54
N LEU A 123 -0.57 -24.10 10.77
CA LEU A 123 -1.59 -24.45 9.79
C LEU A 123 -1.51 -23.55 8.54
N LEU A 124 -1.43 -22.24 8.75
CA LEU A 124 -1.32 -21.25 7.68
C LEU A 124 -0.05 -21.47 6.87
N SER A 125 1.09 -21.67 7.52
CA SER A 125 2.34 -21.98 6.81
C SER A 125 2.24 -23.27 6.00
N LYS A 126 1.58 -24.29 6.54
CA LYS A 126 1.40 -25.57 5.84
C LYS A 126 0.54 -25.39 4.58
N GLU A 127 -0.55 -24.64 4.65
CA GLU A 127 -1.39 -24.37 3.48
C GLU A 127 -0.68 -23.44 2.47
N MET A 128 0.00 -22.39 2.94
CA MET A 128 0.76 -21.47 2.08
C MET A 128 1.94 -22.14 1.38
N SER A 129 2.57 -23.15 1.98
CA SER A 129 3.65 -23.92 1.34
C SER A 129 3.23 -24.70 0.11
N LYS A 130 1.91 -24.95 -0.08
CA LYS A 130 1.36 -25.55 -1.31
C LYS A 130 1.32 -24.55 -2.47
N LEU A 131 1.23 -23.25 -2.15
CA LEU A 131 1.06 -22.16 -3.12
C LEU A 131 2.38 -21.47 -3.45
N THR A 132 3.23 -21.24 -2.44
CA THR A 132 4.51 -20.56 -2.59
C THR A 132 5.60 -21.29 -1.82
N SER A 133 6.79 -21.36 -2.41
CA SER A 133 7.97 -21.91 -1.74
C SER A 133 8.59 -20.92 -0.73
N ASN A 134 8.15 -19.67 -0.73
CA ASN A 134 8.82 -18.60 0.01
C ASN A 134 7.84 -17.69 0.77
N PHE A 135 7.32 -18.26 1.86
CA PHE A 135 6.37 -17.63 2.77
C PHE A 135 7.06 -17.11 4.03
N ARG A 136 6.78 -15.86 4.41
CA ARG A 136 7.17 -15.27 5.70
C ARG A 136 5.95 -14.80 6.46
N LEU A 137 5.98 -15.00 7.77
CA LEU A 137 4.92 -14.61 8.70
C LEU A 137 5.49 -13.67 9.76
N GLY A 138 4.75 -12.61 10.06
CA GLY A 138 5.05 -11.63 11.11
C GLY A 138 3.80 -11.35 11.94
N PHE A 139 3.99 -10.73 13.10
CA PHE A 139 2.92 -10.47 14.06
C PHE A 139 3.06 -9.09 14.71
N GLY A 140 1.93 -8.38 14.82
CA GLY A 140 1.79 -7.19 15.64
C GLY A 140 0.41 -7.11 16.25
N SER A 141 0.28 -6.30 17.28
CA SER A 141 -0.99 -6.10 17.98
C SER A 141 -1.30 -4.64 18.23
N PHE A 142 -2.58 -4.34 18.38
CA PHE A 142 -3.08 -3.02 18.73
C PHE A 142 -4.28 -3.12 19.67
N VAL A 143 -4.60 -2.02 20.33
CA VAL A 143 -5.82 -1.84 21.13
C VAL A 143 -6.31 -0.44 20.84
N GLU A 144 -5.92 0.55 21.67
CA GLU A 144 -6.33 1.94 21.52
C GLU A 144 -5.26 2.88 22.09
N LYS A 145 -5.33 4.17 21.74
CA LYS A 145 -4.53 5.25 22.32
C LYS A 145 -4.74 5.27 23.83
N PRO A 146 -3.67 5.14 24.65
CA PRO A 146 -3.78 5.07 26.10
C PRO A 146 -3.97 6.48 26.71
N VAL A 147 -5.05 7.16 26.35
CA VAL A 147 -5.42 8.51 26.77
C VAL A 147 -6.94 8.61 26.94
N SER A 148 -7.38 9.42 27.90
CA SER A 148 -8.80 9.76 28.06
C SER A 148 -9.31 10.53 26.83
N PRO A 149 -10.55 10.30 26.34
CA PRO A 149 -11.62 9.49 26.94
C PRO A 149 -11.65 8.01 26.52
N PHE A 150 -10.72 7.54 25.70
CA PHE A 150 -10.70 6.15 25.21
C PHE A 150 -10.39 5.14 26.31
N VAL A 151 -9.55 5.54 27.26
CA VAL A 151 -9.23 4.73 28.45
C VAL A 151 -9.53 5.50 29.73
N LYS A 152 -9.80 4.76 30.81
CA LYS A 152 -9.89 5.35 32.14
C LYS A 152 -8.49 5.55 32.71
N THR A 153 -8.28 6.70 33.33
CA THR A 153 -6.96 7.14 33.82
C THR A 153 -6.82 7.03 35.34
N THR A 154 -7.69 6.27 36.00
CA THR A 154 -7.52 5.95 37.41
C THR A 154 -6.31 5.02 37.58
N PRO A 155 -5.51 5.13 38.66
CA PRO A 155 -4.33 4.29 38.83
C PRO A 155 -4.62 2.78 38.81
N GLU A 156 -5.80 2.38 39.29
CA GLU A 156 -6.25 0.99 39.29
C GLU A 156 -6.54 0.49 37.86
N GLU A 157 -7.29 1.26 37.08
CA GLU A 157 -7.65 0.88 35.71
C GLU A 157 -6.48 1.03 34.72
N MET A 158 -5.56 1.97 34.96
CA MET A 158 -4.31 2.03 34.19
C MET A 158 -3.41 0.81 34.42
N ALA A 159 -3.45 0.22 35.63
CA ALA A 159 -2.68 -0.98 35.93
C ALA A 159 -3.37 -2.26 35.41
N ASN A 160 -4.70 -2.32 35.50
CA ASN A 160 -5.53 -3.38 34.95
C ASN A 160 -6.84 -2.77 34.39
N PRO A 161 -6.96 -2.58 33.07
CA PRO A 161 -8.14 -1.93 32.49
C PRO A 161 -9.40 -2.80 32.60
N CYS A 162 -9.24 -4.08 32.92
CA CYS A 162 -10.34 -4.99 33.19
C CYS A 162 -10.75 -5.03 34.66
N SER A 163 -10.22 -4.17 35.54
CA SER A 163 -10.47 -4.20 37.00
C SER A 163 -11.94 -4.09 37.42
N SER A 164 -12.82 -3.53 36.57
CA SER A 164 -14.27 -3.53 36.81
C SER A 164 -14.93 -4.90 36.74
N ILE A 165 -14.22 -5.90 36.20
CA ILE A 165 -14.61 -7.30 36.08
C ILE A 165 -13.49 -8.12 36.77
N PRO A 166 -13.75 -9.28 37.39
CA PRO A 166 -12.70 -10.10 38.01
C PRO A 166 -11.83 -10.82 36.95
N TYR A 167 -11.19 -10.06 36.06
CA TYR A 167 -10.34 -10.53 34.97
C TYR A 167 -9.04 -9.72 34.92
N PHE A 168 -7.95 -10.35 34.48
CA PHE A 168 -6.64 -9.71 34.35
C PHE A 168 -6.35 -9.34 32.89
N CYS A 169 -6.13 -8.06 32.64
CA CYS A 169 -5.74 -7.53 31.34
C CYS A 169 -4.44 -6.74 31.44
N LEU A 170 -3.67 -6.71 30.35
CA LEU A 170 -2.51 -5.82 30.26
C LEU A 170 -2.96 -4.35 30.15
N PRO A 171 -2.14 -3.38 30.61
CA PRO A 171 -2.38 -1.97 30.36
C PRO A 171 -2.59 -1.67 28.88
N THR A 172 -3.51 -0.75 28.57
CA THR A 172 -3.84 -0.35 27.20
C THR A 172 -2.62 0.21 26.47
N PHE A 173 -2.51 -0.11 25.19
CA PHE A 173 -1.42 0.34 24.34
C PHE A 173 -1.93 0.60 22.91
N GLY A 174 -1.28 1.53 22.20
CA GLY A 174 -1.65 1.86 20.82
C GLY A 174 -1.30 0.75 19.83
N PHE A 175 -0.02 0.59 19.50
CA PHE A 175 0.46 -0.46 18.60
C PHE A 175 1.80 -1.01 19.07
N LYS A 176 1.96 -2.34 18.99
CA LYS A 176 3.22 -3.05 19.25
C LYS A 176 3.57 -3.94 18.07
N HIS A 177 4.77 -3.73 17.54
CA HIS A 177 5.38 -4.67 16.61
C HIS A 177 6.13 -5.75 17.39
N ILE A 178 5.74 -7.02 17.22
CA ILE A 178 6.21 -8.10 18.09
C ILE A 178 7.15 -9.05 17.34
N LEU A 179 6.75 -9.54 16.17
CA LEU A 179 7.53 -10.48 15.36
C LEU A 179 7.79 -9.90 13.96
N PRO A 180 9.06 -9.60 13.62
CA PRO A 180 9.48 -9.33 12.25
C PRO A 180 9.16 -10.51 11.32
N LEU A 181 8.89 -10.20 10.05
CA LEU A 181 8.61 -11.21 9.02
C LEU A 181 9.73 -12.24 8.92
N THR A 182 9.42 -13.49 9.26
CA THR A 182 10.37 -14.61 9.31
C THR A 182 9.81 -15.87 8.66
N ASN A 183 10.69 -16.79 8.28
CA ASN A 183 10.33 -18.13 7.81
C ASN A 183 10.05 -19.08 9.00
N ASP A 184 10.39 -18.68 10.22
CA ASP A 184 10.23 -19.48 11.44
C ASP A 184 8.79 -19.39 11.96
N THR A 185 8.00 -20.41 11.62
CA THR A 185 6.57 -20.47 11.93
C THR A 185 6.29 -21.01 13.33
N GLU A 186 7.23 -21.76 13.90
CA GLU A 186 7.17 -22.19 15.30
C GLU A 186 7.30 -20.95 16.21
N ARG A 187 8.20 -20.03 15.86
CA ARG A 187 8.35 -18.76 16.58
C ARG A 187 7.08 -17.93 16.62
N PHE A 188 6.30 -17.93 15.54
CA PHE A 188 4.98 -17.26 15.52
C PHE A 188 4.04 -17.88 16.56
N ASN A 189 3.91 -19.20 16.57
CA ASN A 189 3.03 -19.89 17.52
C ASN A 189 3.44 -19.65 18.98
N GLU A 190 4.74 -19.64 19.28
CA GLU A 190 5.25 -19.30 20.61
C GLU A 190 4.85 -17.88 21.03
N ILE A 191 4.98 -16.91 20.12
CA ILE A 191 4.69 -15.51 20.40
C ILE A 191 3.20 -15.29 20.62
N VAL A 192 2.35 -15.87 19.78
CA VAL A 192 0.88 -15.75 19.90
C VAL A 192 0.40 -16.36 21.22
N LYS A 193 0.96 -17.51 21.63
CA LYS A 193 0.64 -18.14 22.92
C LYS A 193 0.96 -17.27 24.14
N ASN A 194 1.93 -16.37 24.02
CA ASN A 194 2.36 -15.47 25.08
C ASN A 194 1.63 -14.13 25.08
N GLN A 195 0.79 -13.85 24.08
CA GLN A 195 -0.02 -12.64 24.08
C GLN A 195 -1.10 -12.71 25.14
N LYS A 196 -1.50 -11.54 25.61
CA LYS A 196 -2.60 -11.35 26.55
C LYS A 196 -3.43 -10.18 26.06
N ILE A 197 -4.73 -10.27 26.31
CA ILE A 197 -5.66 -9.18 26.02
C ILE A 197 -5.39 -7.95 26.90
N SER A 198 -5.89 -6.83 26.41
CA SER A 198 -5.99 -5.54 27.08
C SER A 198 -7.45 -5.08 27.02
N ALA A 199 -7.73 -3.83 27.40
CA ALA A 199 -9.06 -3.25 27.28
C ALA A 199 -9.00 -1.71 27.21
N ASN A 200 -10.08 -1.14 26.73
CA ASN A 200 -10.40 0.29 26.64
C ASN A 200 -11.90 0.48 27.00
N ILE A 201 -12.42 1.71 26.90
CA ILE A 201 -13.81 2.02 27.28
C ILE A 201 -14.75 1.87 26.09
N ASP A 202 -14.40 2.49 24.98
CA ASP A 202 -15.24 2.58 23.80
C ASP A 202 -15.00 1.45 22.82
N THR A 203 -15.98 1.23 21.94
CA THR A 203 -16.00 0.10 21.01
C THR A 203 -15.04 0.28 19.84
N PRO A 204 -14.92 1.46 19.19
CA PRO A 204 -13.97 1.61 18.09
C PRO A 204 -12.52 1.58 18.59
N GLU A 205 -11.63 0.97 17.81
CA GLU A 205 -10.26 0.70 18.23
C GLU A 205 -9.21 1.43 17.37
N GLY A 206 -7.97 1.46 17.85
CA GLY A 206 -6.85 2.23 17.30
C GLY A 206 -6.18 1.61 16.07
N GLY A 207 -6.90 0.75 15.34
CA GLY A 207 -6.37 -0.12 14.30
C GLY A 207 -5.65 0.62 13.16
N PHE A 208 -6.10 1.81 12.78
CA PHE A 208 -5.47 2.56 11.68
C PHE A 208 -4.08 3.11 12.01
N ASP A 209 -3.78 3.40 13.28
CA ASP A 209 -2.42 3.74 13.68
C ASP A 209 -1.48 2.55 13.47
N ALA A 210 -1.97 1.35 13.78
CA ALA A 210 -1.23 0.12 13.63
C ALA A 210 -0.99 -0.24 12.15
N ILE A 211 -2.01 -0.11 11.29
CA ILE A 211 -1.85 -0.27 9.83
C ILE A 211 -0.81 0.71 9.29
N MET A 212 -0.88 1.98 9.70
CA MET A 212 0.08 3.00 9.27
C MET A 212 1.51 2.61 9.64
N GLN A 213 1.75 2.25 10.90
CA GLN A 213 3.10 1.90 11.37
C GLN A 213 3.61 0.61 10.72
N ALA A 214 2.77 -0.42 10.59
CA ALA A 214 3.12 -1.65 9.87
C ALA A 214 3.45 -1.39 8.40
N ALA A 215 2.90 -0.32 7.82
CA ALA A 215 3.14 0.06 6.45
C ALA A 215 4.45 0.82 6.22
N VAL A 216 4.74 1.81 7.06
CA VAL A 216 5.85 2.74 6.84
C VAL A 216 7.16 2.26 7.47
N CYS A 217 7.10 1.41 8.50
CA CYS A 217 8.27 0.87 9.20
C CYS A 217 8.90 -0.32 8.48
N LYS A 218 9.21 -0.18 7.18
CA LYS A 218 9.64 -1.30 6.31
C LYS A 218 10.76 -2.17 6.87
N GLU A 219 11.80 -1.55 7.39
CA GLU A 219 12.99 -2.25 7.89
C GLU A 219 12.69 -3.03 9.17
N LYS A 220 11.88 -2.46 10.08
CA LYS A 220 11.50 -3.11 11.33
C LYS A 220 10.55 -4.29 11.09
N ILE A 221 9.53 -4.07 10.26
CA ILE A 221 8.57 -5.12 9.91
C ILE A 221 9.23 -6.21 9.05
N GLY A 222 10.14 -5.81 8.15
CA GLY A 222 10.95 -6.72 7.33
C GLY A 222 10.38 -7.03 5.95
N TRP A 223 9.59 -6.14 5.35
CA TRP A 223 9.00 -6.32 4.01
C TRP A 223 10.09 -6.51 2.92
N ARG A 224 9.99 -7.56 2.09
CA ARG A 224 10.93 -7.76 0.95
C ARG A 224 10.56 -6.85 -0.22
N ASN A 225 11.51 -6.49 -1.06
CA ASN A 225 11.21 -5.69 -2.26
C ASN A 225 10.39 -6.44 -3.31
N ASP A 226 10.66 -7.75 -3.47
CA ASP A 226 10.10 -8.60 -4.53
C ASP A 226 9.20 -9.72 -3.96
N SER A 227 8.21 -9.33 -3.18
CA SER A 227 7.19 -10.22 -2.60
C SER A 227 5.82 -9.58 -2.65
N LEU A 228 4.79 -10.41 -2.53
CA LEU A 228 3.44 -9.95 -2.23
C LEU A 228 3.38 -9.56 -0.75
N HIS A 229 2.98 -8.34 -0.45
CA HIS A 229 2.81 -7.88 0.93
C HIS A 229 1.34 -8.04 1.31
N LEU A 230 1.05 -8.94 2.22
CA LEU A 230 -0.28 -9.16 2.77
C LEU A 230 -0.32 -8.63 4.19
N LEU A 231 -1.22 -7.69 4.46
CA LEU A 231 -1.50 -7.26 5.83
C LEU A 231 -2.91 -7.72 6.17
N VAL A 232 -2.98 -8.66 7.11
CA VAL A 232 -4.25 -9.22 7.58
C VAL A 232 -4.62 -8.43 8.83
N PHE A 233 -5.65 -7.61 8.71
CA PHE A 233 -6.22 -6.83 9.81
C PHE A 233 -7.38 -7.61 10.41
N VAL A 234 -7.28 -7.92 11.71
CA VAL A 234 -8.24 -8.73 12.45
C VAL A 234 -8.73 -7.96 13.66
N SER A 235 -10.03 -7.67 13.69
CA SER A 235 -10.75 -6.99 14.78
C SER A 235 -12.23 -7.37 14.67
N ASP A 236 -12.93 -7.33 15.80
CA ASP A 236 -14.39 -7.52 15.91
C ASP A 236 -15.15 -6.18 15.99
N ALA A 237 -14.44 -5.06 15.91
CA ALA A 237 -14.99 -3.72 16.08
C ALA A 237 -14.63 -2.74 14.95
N ASP A 238 -15.27 -1.56 14.99
CA ASP A 238 -14.92 -0.44 14.13
C ASP A 238 -13.51 0.09 14.47
N SER A 239 -12.90 0.86 13.57
CA SER A 239 -11.63 1.55 13.87
C SER A 239 -11.83 3.05 13.96
N HIS A 240 -11.19 3.68 14.94
CA HIS A 240 -11.10 5.13 15.01
C HIS A 240 -10.36 5.70 13.80
N PHE A 241 -10.85 6.83 13.33
CA PHE A 241 -10.26 7.54 12.21
C PHE A 241 -10.47 9.04 12.37
N GLY A 242 -9.77 9.80 11.54
CA GLY A 242 -10.03 11.22 11.47
C GLY A 242 -9.73 11.98 12.75
N MET A 243 -10.64 12.88 13.05
CA MET A 243 -10.57 13.79 14.19
C MET A 243 -11.16 13.18 15.47
N ASP A 244 -11.38 11.85 15.54
CA ASP A 244 -11.90 11.21 16.76
C ASP A 244 -11.00 11.49 17.97
N SER A 245 -9.68 11.45 17.75
CA SER A 245 -8.66 11.79 18.76
C SER A 245 -8.63 13.27 19.19
N LYS A 246 -9.43 14.15 18.56
CA LYS A 246 -9.70 15.50 19.08
C LYS A 246 -10.37 15.45 20.45
N LEU A 247 -11.17 14.41 20.73
CA LEU A 247 -11.77 14.18 22.04
C LEU A 247 -10.71 14.01 23.14
N ALA A 248 -9.56 13.44 22.80
CA ALA A 248 -8.40 13.29 23.68
C ALA A 248 -7.42 14.48 23.65
N GLY A 249 -7.80 15.59 22.99
CA GLY A 249 -6.93 16.76 22.84
C GLY A 249 -5.76 16.56 21.85
N ILE A 250 -5.74 15.44 21.12
CA ILE A 250 -4.74 15.17 20.09
C ILE A 250 -5.24 15.86 18.80
N VAL A 251 -4.46 16.81 18.30
CA VAL A 251 -4.86 17.63 17.13
C VAL A 251 -3.77 17.75 16.07
N ILE A 252 -2.62 17.09 16.28
CA ILE A 252 -1.50 17.09 15.33
C ILE A 252 -1.72 15.98 14.30
N PRO A 253 -1.80 16.28 12.99
CA PRO A 253 -1.96 15.25 11.96
C PRO A 253 -0.84 14.21 11.95
N ASN A 254 -1.17 12.94 11.70
CA ASN A 254 -0.20 11.88 11.44
C ASN A 254 0.64 12.23 10.19
N ASP A 255 1.96 12.10 10.32
CA ASP A 255 2.95 12.49 9.32
C ASP A 255 3.27 11.39 8.30
N GLY A 256 2.74 10.18 8.49
CA GLY A 256 3.01 9.02 7.66
C GLY A 256 4.44 8.50 7.78
N LEU A 257 5.09 8.71 8.93
CA LEU A 257 6.44 8.24 9.21
C LEU A 257 6.47 7.12 10.25
N CYS A 258 7.59 6.40 10.30
CA CYS A 258 7.82 5.34 11.26
C CYS A 258 8.23 5.93 12.62
N HIS A 259 7.48 5.58 13.67
CA HIS A 259 7.71 6.03 15.05
C HIS A 259 7.72 4.88 16.05
N LEU A 260 8.21 3.71 15.63
CA LEU A 260 8.46 2.59 16.53
C LEU A 260 9.74 2.82 17.33
N ASP A 261 9.63 2.84 18.65
CA ASP A 261 10.76 3.05 19.55
C ASP A 261 11.69 1.82 19.65
N SER A 262 12.67 1.85 20.57
CA SER A 262 13.59 0.72 20.79
C SER A 262 12.93 -0.54 21.34
N LYS A 263 11.70 -0.43 21.87
CA LYS A 263 10.88 -1.55 22.36
C LYS A 263 9.88 -2.03 21.31
N ASN A 264 9.93 -1.47 20.10
CA ASN A 264 8.99 -1.72 19.01
C ASN A 264 7.54 -1.33 19.34
N GLU A 265 7.36 -0.30 20.16
CA GLU A 265 6.04 0.27 20.47
C GLU A 265 5.85 1.61 19.73
N TYR A 266 4.61 1.92 19.34
CA TYR A 266 4.29 3.18 18.68
C TYR A 266 4.32 4.35 19.66
N SER A 267 5.44 5.08 19.63
CA SER A 267 5.75 6.17 20.57
C SER A 267 4.88 7.41 20.40
N MET A 268 4.27 7.60 19.22
CA MET A 268 3.48 8.80 18.90
C MET A 268 1.96 8.58 19.00
N SER A 269 1.51 7.47 19.59
CA SER A 269 0.08 7.13 19.75
C SER A 269 -0.73 8.21 20.47
N THR A 270 -0.12 8.92 21.43
CA THR A 270 -0.76 9.99 22.21
C THR A 270 -0.46 11.41 21.68
N VAL A 271 0.30 11.52 20.58
CA VAL A 271 0.74 12.81 20.01
C VAL A 271 0.11 13.07 18.65
N LEU A 272 -0.08 12.02 17.84
CA LEU A 272 -0.53 12.14 16.46
C LEU A 272 -1.96 11.60 16.26
N VAL A 273 -2.75 12.38 15.52
CA VAL A 273 -4.10 12.08 15.04
C VAL A 273 -4.02 11.33 13.73
N CYS A 274 -4.67 10.18 13.63
CA CYS A 274 -4.93 9.55 12.34
C CYS A 274 -5.97 10.39 11.58
N ASN A 275 -5.56 11.48 10.91
CA ASN A 275 -6.41 12.64 10.54
C ASN A 275 -7.55 12.39 9.54
N LEU A 276 -8.48 13.31 9.23
CA LEU A 276 -9.69 13.02 8.37
C LEU A 276 -9.37 12.61 6.92
N TYR A 277 -8.13 12.84 6.48
CA TYR A 277 -7.53 12.25 5.28
C TYR A 277 -6.85 10.88 5.58
N SER A 278 -7.26 10.18 6.65
CA SER A 278 -6.61 9.00 7.24
C SER A 278 -6.72 7.83 6.31
N THR A 279 -7.90 7.55 5.75
CA THR A 279 -8.04 6.53 4.72
C THR A 279 -7.14 6.85 3.53
N TYR A 280 -7.04 8.10 3.08
CA TYR A 280 -6.13 8.46 1.98
C TYR A 280 -4.65 8.34 2.37
N THR A 281 -4.27 8.69 3.60
CA THR A 281 -2.86 8.67 4.04
C THR A 281 -2.42 7.24 4.32
N VAL A 282 -3.26 6.44 5.00
CA VAL A 282 -3.10 4.99 5.17
C VAL A 282 -3.09 4.32 3.80
N PHE A 283 -4.06 4.60 2.92
CA PHE A 283 -4.10 4.08 1.56
C PHE A 283 -2.89 4.51 0.74
N ARG A 284 -2.39 5.74 0.90
CA ARG A 284 -1.19 6.23 0.22
C ARG A 284 0.05 5.55 0.78
N ALA A 285 0.13 5.29 2.08
CA ALA A 285 1.21 4.54 2.69
C ALA A 285 1.21 3.09 2.18
N THR A 286 0.07 2.38 2.26
CA THR A 286 -0.05 0.99 1.77
C THR A 286 0.14 0.89 0.26
N SER A 287 -0.44 1.81 -0.54
CA SER A 287 -0.38 1.79 -2.00
C SER A 287 0.94 2.29 -2.58
N ARG A 288 1.49 3.41 -2.10
CA ARG A 288 2.77 3.93 -2.63
C ARG A 288 3.96 3.17 -2.10
N GLN A 289 3.92 2.69 -0.85
CA GLN A 289 5.11 2.15 -0.22
C GLN A 289 5.23 0.63 -0.31
N MET A 290 4.15 -0.14 -0.50
CA MET A 290 4.25 -1.60 -0.33
C MET A 290 3.63 -2.48 -1.41
N LYS A 291 2.83 -1.98 -2.37
CA LYS A 291 1.97 -2.89 -3.17
C LYS A 291 1.21 -3.86 -2.24
N GLN A 292 0.80 -3.38 -1.06
CA GLN A 292 0.22 -4.23 -0.02
C GLN A 292 -1.27 -4.44 -0.30
N GLN A 293 -1.70 -5.68 -0.16
CA GLN A 293 -3.11 -6.03 -0.18
C GLN A 293 -3.57 -6.21 1.26
N SER A 294 -4.42 -5.29 1.72
CA SER A 294 -5.06 -5.37 3.03
C SER A 294 -6.24 -6.32 2.95
N LEU A 295 -6.28 -7.30 3.84
CA LEU A 295 -7.40 -8.20 4.04
C LEU A 295 -8.06 -7.84 5.36
N TYR A 296 -9.32 -7.43 5.29
CA TYR A 296 -10.14 -7.15 6.46
C TYR A 296 -10.94 -8.40 6.78
N HIS A 297 -10.75 -8.93 7.99
CA HIS A 297 -11.55 -10.03 8.51
C HIS A 297 -12.21 -9.58 9.81
N THR A 298 -13.54 -9.56 9.81
CA THR A 298 -14.33 -9.49 11.03
C THR A 298 -14.33 -10.87 11.67
N ALA A 299 -13.84 -10.96 12.90
CA ALA A 299 -14.10 -12.11 13.75
C ALA A 299 -15.59 -12.03 14.19
N GLU A 300 -16.39 -13.03 13.82
CA GLU A 300 -17.78 -13.21 14.28
C GLU A 300 -17.88 -14.50 15.11
#